data_AF-A0A164CG60-F1
#
_entry.id   AF-A0A164CG60-F1
#
_cell.length_a   1.000
_cell.length_b   1.000
_cell.length_c   1.000
_cell.angle_alpha   90.00
_cell.angle_beta   90.00
_cell.angle_gamma   90.00
#
_symmetry.space_group_name_H-M   'P 1'
#
loop_
_entity.id
_entity.type
_entity.pdbx_description
1 polymer ?
#
loop_
_entity_poly.entity_id
_entity_poly.type
_entity_poly.pdbx_seq_one_letter_code
_entity_poly.pdbx_strand_id
1 'polypeptide(L)' 'MFKAWFPLTGQWLDYQERVLSIDPVTGTFTGCLPLDSEARSRFRISSIDGRWGISEDRVLTAVALEQQVSQ' A
#
# COMPACT_ATOMS: atom_id res chain seq x y z
N MET A 1 0.24 3.48 -3.28
CA MET A 1 -0.81 3.18 -2.28
C MET A 1 -2.22 3.54 -2.77
N PHE A 2 -2.57 4.81 -2.99
CA PHE A 2 -3.94 5.22 -3.36
C PHE A 2 -4.57 4.41 -4.51
N LYS A 3 -3.82 4.20 -5.61
CA LYS A 3 -4.29 3.45 -6.78
C LYS A 3 -4.61 1.98 -6.52
N ALA A 4 -3.99 1.36 -5.50
CA ALA A 4 -4.31 0.00 -5.07
C ALA A 4 -5.47 -0.03 -4.06
N TRP A 5 -5.61 1.04 -3.28
CA TRP A 5 -6.64 1.21 -2.25
C TRP A 5 -8.03 1.54 -2.81
N PHE A 6 -8.13 2.60 -3.61
CA PHE A 6 -9.40 3.19 -4.02
C PHE A 6 -10.32 2.19 -4.75
N PRO A 7 -9.84 1.32 -5.67
CA PRO A 7 -10.69 0.34 -6.32
C PRO A 7 -11.31 -0.69 -5.37
N LEU A 8 -10.66 -0.97 -4.23
CA LEU A 8 -11.16 -1.94 -3.25
C LEU A 8 -12.19 -1.33 -2.31
N THR A 9 -11.96 -0.08 -1.88
CA THR A 9 -12.70 0.53 -0.77
C THR A 9 -13.73 1.55 -1.23
N GLY A 10 -13.54 2.15 -2.41
CA GLY A 10 -14.28 3.34 -2.85
C GLY A 10 -14.03 4.57 -1.97
N GLN A 11 -13.04 4.53 -1.07
CA GLN A 11 -12.76 5.58 -0.09
C GLN A 11 -11.51 6.37 -0.45
N TRP A 12 -11.54 7.67 -0.13
CA TRP A 12 -10.36 8.51 -0.24
C TRP A 12 -9.31 8.09 0.81
N LEU A 13 -8.04 8.08 0.41
CA LEU A 13 -6.93 7.88 1.32
C LEU A 13 -6.19 9.22 1.45
N ASP A 14 -6.33 9.88 2.60
CA ASP A 14 -5.61 11.13 2.83
C ASP A 14 -4.11 10.86 2.99
N TYR A 15 -3.30 11.70 2.34
CA TYR A 15 -1.85 11.60 2.31
C TYR A 15 -1.21 12.04 3.63
N GLN A 16 -1.86 12.96 4.37
CA GLN A 16 -1.28 13.56 5.58
C GLN A 16 -1.21 12.59 6.76
N GLU A 17 -2.03 11.55 6.76
CA GLU A 17 -2.14 10.60 7.85
C GLU A 17 -1.34 9.30 7.63
N ARG A 18 -0.49 9.23 6.59
CA ARG A 18 0.17 7.99 6.19
C ARG A 18 1.67 8.14 6.22
N VAL A 19 2.31 7.38 7.11
CA VAL A 19 3.76 7.19 7.10
C VAL A 19 4.10 6.11 6.09
N LEU A 20 5.02 6.43 5.19
CA LEU A 20 5.62 5.49 4.23
C LEU A 20 7.03 5.18 4.70
N SER A 21 7.31 3.92 5.00
CA SER A 21 8.68 3.45 5.24
C SER A 21 9.27 2.96 3.93
N ILE A 22 10.46 3.46 3.57
CA ILE A 22 11.17 3.07 2.34
C ILE A 22 12.44 2.32 2.76
N ASP A 23 12.61 1.10 2.24
CA ASP A 23 13.86 0.36 2.36
C ASP A 23 14.64 0.48 1.04
N PRO A 24 15.78 1.21 1.04
CA PRO A 24 16.59 1.39 -0.16
C PRO A 24 17.43 0.18 -0.53
N VAL A 25 17.66 -0.75 0.39
CA VAL A 25 18.48 -1.95 0.13
C VAL A 25 17.65 -2.97 -0.65
N THR A 26 16.41 -3.19 -0.23
CA THR A 26 15.51 -4.17 -0.88
C THR A 26 14.66 -3.57 -2.00
N GLY A 27 14.65 -2.24 -2.14
CA GLY A 27 13.81 -1.54 -3.11
C GLY A 27 12.32 -1.72 -2.79
N THR A 28 11.97 -1.70 -1.51
CA THR A 28 10.60 -1.88 -1.02
C THR A 28 10.10 -0.63 -0.31
N PHE A 29 8.79 -0.51 -0.20
CA PHE A 29 8.13 0.43 0.69
C PHE A 29 6.92 -0.22 1.35
N THR A 30 6.64 0.21 2.58
CA THR A 30 5.47 -0.24 3.34
C THR A 30 4.68 0.98 3.78
N GLY A 31 3.38 0.96 3.49
CA GLY A 31 2.43 1.94 3.96
C GLY A 31 1.46 1.34 4.95
N CYS A 32 1.48 1.81 6.20
CA CYS A 32 0.55 1.35 7.23
C CYS A 32 -0.81 2.03 7.11
N LEU A 33 -1.88 1.24 7.21
CA LEU A 33 -3.26 1.74 7.27
C LEU A 33 -3.71 1.91 8.73
N PRO A 34 -4.54 2.91 9.07
CA PRO A 34 -5.12 3.08 10.39
C PRO A 34 -5.91 1.86 10.80
N LEU A 35 -5.82 1.57 12.09
CA LEU A 35 -6.48 0.44 12.73
C LEU A 35 -8.00 0.42 12.50
N ASP A 36 -8.62 1.58 12.38
CA ASP A 36 -10.06 1.82 12.25
C ASP A 36 -10.58 1.86 10.81
N SER A 37 -9.72 1.67 9.80
CA SER A 37 -10.15 1.72 8.41
C SER A 37 -11.06 0.53 8.05
N GLU A 38 -12.17 0.78 7.35
CA GLU A 38 -13.11 -0.26 6.89
C GLU A 38 -12.38 -1.36 6.08
N ALA A 39 -11.30 -1.01 5.40
CA ALA A 39 -10.53 -1.99 4.65
C ALA A 39 -9.77 -3.01 5.51
N ARG A 40 -9.32 -2.62 6.71
CA ARG A 40 -8.70 -3.57 7.64
C ARG A 40 -9.70 -4.62 8.09
N SER A 41 -10.94 -4.22 8.36
CA SER A 41 -11.98 -5.15 8.82
C SER A 41 -12.60 -5.95 7.67
N ARG A 42 -12.88 -5.30 6.53
CA ARG A 42 -13.61 -5.89 5.40
C ARG A 42 -12.71 -6.65 4.43
N PHE A 43 -11.52 -6.13 4.14
CA PHE A 43 -10.59 -6.71 3.16
C PHE A 43 -9.38 -7.39 3.81
N ARG A 44 -9.26 -7.33 5.15
CA ARG A 44 -8.12 -7.85 5.93
C ARG A 44 -6.77 -7.28 5.50
N ILE A 45 -6.76 -6.05 4.98
CA ILE A 45 -5.54 -5.37 4.53
C ILE A 45 -5.02 -4.50 5.69
N SER A 46 -3.92 -4.93 6.32
CA SER A 46 -3.30 -4.21 7.44
C SER A 46 -2.16 -3.27 7.01
N SER A 47 -1.52 -3.59 5.88
CA SER A 47 -0.45 -2.85 5.23
C SER A 47 -0.67 -2.82 3.71
N ILE A 48 -0.06 -1.83 3.06
CA ILE A 48 0.12 -1.80 1.61
C ILE A 48 1.62 -1.87 1.35
N ASP A 49 2.07 -3.04 0.91
CA ASP A 49 3.46 -3.30 0.58
C ASP A 49 3.68 -3.13 -0.92
N GLY A 50 4.83 -2.56 -1.27
CA GLY A 50 5.17 -2.29 -2.65
C GLY A 50 6.67 -2.30 -2.90
N ARG A 51 7.01 -2.25 -4.19
CA ARG A 51 8.37 -2.18 -4.69
C ARG A 51 8.57 -0.89 -5.46
N TRP A 52 9.79 -0.41 -5.45
CA TRP A 52 10.19 0.71 -6.25
C TRP A 52 11.53 0.45 -6.92
N GLY A 53 11.78 1.18 -8.00
CA GLY A 53 13.04 1.11 -8.72
C GLY A 53 13.24 2.39 -9.52
N ILE A 54 14.50 2.65 -9.86
CA ILE A 54 14.90 3.73 -10.75
C ILE A 54 15.45 3.10 -12.01
N SER A 55 14.94 3.52 -13.16
CA SER A 55 15.48 3.16 -14.47
C SER A 55 15.61 4.43 -15.28
N GLU A 56 16.79 4.67 -15.83
CA GLU A 56 17.15 5.94 -16.49
C GLU A 56 16.90 7.13 -15.55
N ASP A 57 15.95 8.00 -15.87
CA ASP A 57 15.54 9.18 -15.11
C ASP A 57 14.14 9.01 -14.46
N ARG A 58 13.64 7.78 -14.39
CA ARG A 58 12.27 7.49 -13.95
C ARG A 58 12.23 6.68 -12.67
N VAL A 59 11.29 7.05 -11.79
CA VAL A 59 10.90 6.24 -10.64
C VAL A 59 9.65 5.44 -11.00
N LEU A 60 9.73 4.12 -10.85
CA LEU A 60 8.57 3.23 -10.93
C LEU A 60 8.21 2.76 -9.53
N THR A 61 6.91 2.72 -9.22
CA THR A 61 6.38 2.09 -8.01
C THR A 61 5.30 1.10 -8.39
N ALA A 62 5.28 -0.05 -7.70
CA ALA A 62 4.28 -1.07 -7.88
C ALA A 62 3.80 -1.56 -6.51
N VAL A 63 2.50 -1.81 -6.40
CA VAL A 63 1.87 -2.44 -5.23
C VAL A 63 1.15 -3.67 -5.73
N ALA A 64 1.32 -4.78 -5.02
CA ALA A 64 0.51 -5.97 -5.19
C ALA A 64 -0.17 -6.25 -3.85
N LEU A 65 -1.47 -6.47 -3.87
CA LEU A 65 -2.24 -6.83 -2.69
C LEU A 65 -2.54 -8.33 -2.76
N GLU A 66 -2.07 -9.08 -1.77
CA GLU A 66 -2.41 -10.49 -1.64
C GLU A 66 -3.79 -10.60 -0.96
N GLN A 67 -4.72 -11.29 -1.61
CA GLN A 67 -5.94 -11.70 -0.91
C GLN A 67 -5.60 -12.84 0.04
N GLN A 68 -5.80 -12.63 1.34
CA GLN A 68 -5.82 -13.74 2.28
C GLN A 68 -7.07 -14.60 2.00
N VAL A 69 -6.86 -15.73 1.33
CA VAL A 69 -7.89 -16.77 1.19
C VAL A 69 -8.12 -17.37 2.58
N SER A 70 -9.37 -17.33 3.04
CA SER A 70 -9.74 -17.95 4.32
C SER A 70 -9.61 -19.47 4.16
N GLN A 71 -8.77 -20.10 4.99
CA GLN A 71 -8.79 -21.55 5.18
C GLN A 71 -10.01 -21.96 6.00
#